data_AF-A0A8S1BJ59-F1
#
_entry.id   AF-A0A8S1BJ59-F1
#
_cell.length_a   1.000
_cell.length_b   1.000
_cell.length_c   1.000
_cell.angle_alpha   90.00
_cell.angle_beta   90.00
_cell.angle_gamma   90.00
#
_symmetry.space_group_name_H-M   'P 1'
#
loop_
_entity.id
_entity.type
_entity.pdbx_description
1 polymer ?
#
loop_
_entity_poly.entity_id
_entity_poly.type
_entity_poly.pdbx_seq_one_letter_code
_entity_poly.pdbx_strand_id
1 'polypeptide(L)'
;MHEDYQIISTFSMEPHSVSVRRNVFTKIMKPVAKVLRSEELISPVYLDDWLLIARSYYCCIENVEQTQKMPTGLGFNINNEKSCVTPNKHCQFLGYNIDAASGQLAFR
;
A
#
# COMPACT_ATOMS: atom_id res chain seq x y z
N MET A 1 -7.69 27.73 -2.28
CA MET A 1 -6.50 26.92 -2.59
C MET A 1 -6.79 25.52 -2.06
N HIS A 2 -7.57 24.75 -2.81
CA HIS A 2 -7.88 23.36 -2.46
C HIS A 2 -6.64 22.55 -2.83
N GLU A 3 -5.86 22.17 -1.83
CA GLU A 3 -4.83 21.16 -2.05
C GLU A 3 -5.56 19.82 -2.22
N ASP A 4 -5.89 19.51 -3.47
CA ASP A 4 -6.53 18.27 -3.92
C ASP A 4 -5.57 17.09 -3.75
N TYR A 5 -5.32 16.70 -2.50
CA TYR A 5 -4.85 15.35 -2.28
C TYR A 5 -6.00 14.43 -2.61
N GLN A 6 -5.74 13.45 -3.46
CA GLN A 6 -5.58 12.10 -2.98
C GLN A 6 -5.53 11.15 -4.17
N ILE A 7 -4.46 10.36 -4.18
CA ILE A 7 -4.26 9.28 -5.12
C ILE A 7 -3.86 8.08 -4.29
N ILE A 8 -4.72 7.07 -4.32
CA ILE A 8 -4.70 5.89 -3.48
C ILE A 8 -4.45 4.66 -4.34
N SER A 9 -3.45 3.88 -3.96
CA SER A 9 -3.15 2.57 -4.54
C SER A 9 -3.10 1.53 -3.44
N THR A 10 -3.47 0.29 -3.77
CA THR A 10 -3.52 -0.82 -2.81
C THR A 10 -2.61 -1.93 -3.27
N PHE A 11 -1.85 -2.49 -2.33
CA PHE A 11 -0.95 -3.60 -2.58
C PHE A 11 -1.27 -4.73 -1.65
N SER A 12 -1.38 -5.94 -2.18
CA SER A 12 -1.52 -7.15 -1.40
C SER A 12 -0.31 -8.04 -1.67
N MET A 13 0.36 -8.50 -0.60
CA MET A 13 1.56 -9.31 -0.69
C MET A 13 1.36 -10.65 0.00
N GLU A 14 1.48 -11.73 -0.75
CA GLU A 14 1.33 -13.07 -0.22
C GLU A 14 2.72 -13.72 -0.03
N PRO A 15 3.04 -14.22 1.18
CA PRO A 15 4.31 -14.91 1.39
C PRO A 15 4.33 -16.24 0.62
N HIS A 16 5.27 -16.37 -0.32
CA HIS A 16 5.37 -17.54 -1.22
C HIS A 16 5.91 -18.82 -0.52
N SER A 17 6.44 -18.71 0.69
CA SER A 17 6.94 -19.88 1.43
C SER A 17 5.94 -20.30 2.52
N VAL A 18 5.56 -21.57 2.51
CA VAL A 18 4.58 -22.30 3.36
C VAL A 18 4.79 -22.14 4.90
N SER A 19 5.73 -21.31 5.37
CA SER A 19 6.07 -21.16 6.79
C SER A 19 6.32 -19.74 7.30
N VAL A 20 6.13 -18.67 6.50
CA VAL A 20 6.15 -17.31 7.07
C VAL A 20 4.84 -17.10 7.81
N ARG A 21 4.84 -17.41 9.11
CA ARG A 21 3.75 -17.10 10.03
C ARG A 21 3.48 -15.60 9.94
N ARG A 22 2.20 -15.19 9.96
CA ARG A 22 1.74 -13.79 9.99
C ARG A 22 2.55 -12.89 10.95
N ASN A 23 3.01 -13.45 12.06
CA ASN A 23 3.84 -12.77 13.06
C ASN A 23 5.28 -12.47 12.60
N VAL A 24 5.87 -13.32 11.77
CA VAL A 24 7.21 -13.11 11.17
C VAL A 24 7.10 -12.09 10.04
N PHE A 25 6.07 -12.22 9.19
CA PHE A 25 5.80 -11.26 8.12
C PHE A 25 5.63 -9.84 8.66
N THR A 26 4.74 -9.65 9.64
CA THR A 26 4.52 -8.33 10.27
C THR A 26 5.77 -7.77 10.95
N LYS A 27 6.66 -8.62 11.50
CA LYS A 27 7.93 -8.17 12.06
C LYS A 27 8.91 -7.70 10.99
N ILE A 28 8.96 -8.35 9.83
CA ILE A 28 9.82 -7.96 8.69
C ILE A 28 9.25 -6.70 8.01
N MET A 29 7.93 -6.56 7.92
CA MET A 29 7.30 -5.41 7.28
C MET A 29 7.32 -4.14 8.13
N LYS A 30 7.44 -4.24 9.47
CA LYS A 30 7.57 -3.06 10.36
C LYS A 30 8.74 -2.13 10.00
N PRO A 31 10.00 -2.60 9.82
CA PRO A 31 11.09 -1.74 9.39
C PRO A 31 10.90 -1.22 7.96
N VAL A 32 10.33 -2.01 7.05
CA VAL A 32 10.01 -1.56 5.67
C VAL A 32 9.03 -0.38 5.72
N ALA A 33 7.95 -0.51 6.47
CA ALA A 33 6.98 0.56 6.68
C ALA A 33 7.60 1.79 7.37
N LYS A 34 8.56 1.58 8.30
CA LYS A 34 9.29 2.67 8.96
C LYS A 34 10.16 3.46 7.97
N VAL A 35 10.85 2.77 7.05
CA VAL A 35 11.68 3.42 6.02
C VAL A 35 10.80 4.21 5.06
N LEU A 36 9.71 3.62 4.56
CA LEU A 36 8.77 4.33 3.68
C LEU A 36 8.18 5.57 4.37
N ARG A 37 7.84 5.45 5.65
CA ARG A 37 7.35 6.59 6.45
C ARG A 37 8.41 7.67 6.65
N SER A 38 9.70 7.32 6.67
CA SER A 38 10.80 8.31 6.72
C SER A 38 11.04 9.02 5.39
N GLU A 39 10.56 8.44 4.29
CA GLU A 39 10.57 9.05 2.94
C GLU A 39 9.30 9.89 2.68
N GLU A 40 8.55 10.24 3.73
CA GLU A 40 7.26 10.96 3.66
C GLU A 40 6.15 10.22 2.87
N LEU A 41 6.35 8.93 2.61
CA LEU A 41 5.37 8.08 1.94
C LEU A 41 4.33 7.58 2.95
N ILE A 42 3.07 7.92 2.72
CA ILE A 42 1.96 7.51 3.59
C ILE A 42 1.53 6.10 3.16
N SER A 43 1.95 5.11 3.94
CA SER A 43 1.67 3.70 3.64
C SER A 43 1.02 2.97 4.83
N PRO A 44 -0.30 3.10 5.08
CA PRO A 44 -0.97 2.28 6.09
C PRO A 44 -0.85 0.80 5.75
N VAL A 45 -0.26 0.01 6.63
CA VAL A 45 -0.05 -1.42 6.45
C VAL A 45 -0.90 -2.21 7.43
N TYR A 46 -1.71 -3.14 6.91
CA TYR A 46 -2.43 -4.12 7.70
C TYR A 46 -2.14 -5.52 7.18
N LEU A 47 -1.28 -6.24 7.90
CA LEU A 47 -0.81 -7.55 7.48
C LEU A 47 -0.24 -7.50 6.05
N ASP A 48 -0.82 -8.27 5.15
CA ASP A 48 -0.53 -8.39 3.72
C ASP A 48 -1.10 -7.24 2.88
N ASP A 49 -2.05 -6.46 3.39
CA ASP A 49 -2.68 -5.36 2.68
C ASP A 49 -2.03 -4.02 3.03
N TRP A 50 -1.64 -3.30 1.99
CA TRP A 50 -0.98 -2.01 2.05
C TRP A 50 -1.84 -1.00 1.31
N LEU A 51 -2.08 0.12 1.96
CA LEU A 51 -2.66 1.31 1.37
C LEU A 51 -1.53 2.28 1.10
N LEU A 52 -1.43 2.87 -0.07
CA LEU A 52 -0.48 3.93 -0.39
C LEU A 52 -1.27 5.18 -0.72
N ILE A 53 -0.96 6.29 -0.05
CA ILE A 53 -1.63 7.57 -0.24
C ILE A 53 -0.58 8.58 -0.65
N ALA A 54 -0.83 9.30 -1.73
CA ALA A 54 0.06 10.35 -2.20
C ALA A 54 -0.70 11.61 -2.64
N ARG A 55 0.04 12.72 -2.66
CA ARG A 55 -0.45 14.06 -3.02
C ARG A 55 -0.57 14.27 -4.54
N SER A 56 0.11 13.44 -5.34
CA SER A 56 0.18 13.53 -6.80
C SER A 56 0.31 12.15 -7.43
N TYR A 57 -0.04 12.05 -8.72
CA TYR A 57 0.04 10.83 -9.51
C TYR A 57 1.48 10.31 -9.58
N TYR A 58 2.43 11.22 -9.82
CA TYR A 58 3.85 10.91 -9.87
C TYR A 58 4.39 10.43 -8.52
N CYS A 59 4.05 11.12 -7.43
CA CYS A 59 4.43 10.68 -6.08
C CYS A 59 3.79 9.34 -5.71
N CYS A 60 2.59 9.04 -6.21
CA CYS A 60 1.97 7.74 -6.00
C CYS A 60 2.75 6.66 -6.73
N ILE A 61 3.08 6.86 -8.01
CA ILE A 61 3.90 5.91 -8.78
C ILE A 61 5.25 5.69 -8.10
N GLU A 62 5.90 6.75 -7.65
CA GLU A 62 7.17 6.63 -6.92
C GLU A 62 6.99 5.82 -5.63
N ASN A 63 5.93 6.08 -4.86
CA ASN A 63 5.60 5.31 -3.66
C ASN A 63 5.37 3.82 -3.98
N VAL A 64 4.63 3.54 -5.05
CA VAL A 64 4.41 2.19 -5.56
C VAL A 64 5.74 1.52 -5.89
N GLU A 65 6.57 2.16 -6.70
CA GLU A 65 7.85 1.59 -7.14
C GLU A 65 8.79 1.33 -5.97
N GLN A 66 8.91 2.27 -5.02
CA GLN A 66 9.75 2.09 -3.83
C GLN A 66 9.20 0.98 -2.92
N THR A 67 7.88 0.97 -2.72
CA THR A 67 7.20 -0.05 -1.93
C THR A 67 7.29 -1.44 -2.56
N GLN A 68 7.39 -1.55 -3.89
CA GLN A 68 7.58 -2.83 -4.58
C GLN A 68 9.04 -3.32 -4.49
N LYS A 69 10.02 -2.43 -4.66
CA LYS A 69 11.45 -2.80 -4.66
C LYS A 69 11.88 -3.51 -3.38
N MET A 70 11.46 -3.01 -2.22
CA MET A 70 11.91 -3.56 -0.92
C MET A 70 11.41 -4.98 -0.65
N PRO A 71 10.11 -5.29 -0.72
CA PRO A 71 9.58 -6.64 -0.48
C PRO A 71 9.98 -7.63 -1.58
N THR A 72 10.06 -7.20 -2.84
CA THR A 72 10.57 -8.06 -3.92
C THR A 72 12.03 -8.45 -3.68
N GLY A 73 12.87 -7.53 -3.18
CA GLY A 73 14.25 -7.85 -2.76
C GLY A 73 14.34 -8.83 -1.58
N LEU A 74 13.30 -8.91 -0.75
CA LEU A 74 13.18 -9.86 0.35
C LEU A 74 12.57 -11.22 -0.06
N GLY A 75 12.21 -11.38 -1.33
CA GLY A 75 11.60 -12.60 -1.87
C GLY A 75 10.08 -12.69 -1.70
N PHE A 76 9.40 -11.58 -1.42
CA PHE A 76 7.94 -11.53 -1.42
C PHE A 76 7.39 -11.29 -2.82
N ASN A 77 6.31 -12.01 -3.16
CA ASN A 77 5.58 -11.79 -4.40
C ASN A 77 4.42 -10.84 -4.16
N ILE A 78 4.24 -9.91 -5.09
CA ILE A 78 3.10 -9.00 -5.13
C ILE A 78 1.94 -9.73 -5.80
N ASN A 79 0.78 -9.74 -5.16
CA ASN A 79 -0.44 -10.26 -5.74
C ASN A 79 -1.03 -9.21 -6.69
N ASN A 80 -0.64 -9.24 -7.97
CA ASN A 80 -1.10 -8.26 -8.97
C ASN A 80 -2.61 -8.32 -9.24
N GLU A 81 -3.28 -9.44 -8.97
CA GLU A 81 -4.73 -9.57 -9.17
C GLU A 81 -5.52 -8.84 -8.08
N LYS A 82 -4.98 -8.80 -6.85
CA LYS A 82 -5.57 -8.08 -5.72
C LYS A 82 -5.03 -6.66 -5.56
N SER A 83 -3.89 -6.35 -6.18
CA SER A 83 -3.22 -5.05 -6.05
C SER A 83 -3.69 -4.09 -7.14
N CYS A 84 -4.08 -2.88 -6.73
CA CYS A 84 -4.28 -1.77 -7.65
C CYS A 84 -3.01 -0.91 -7.66
N VAL A 85 -2.11 -1.19 -8.62
CA VAL A 85 -0.84 -0.47 -8.74
C VAL A 85 -0.95 0.86 -9.48
N THR A 86 -2.08 1.06 -10.17
CA THR A 86 -2.38 2.31 -10.86
C THR A 86 -2.98 3.31 -9.87
N PRO A 87 -2.38 4.51 -9.73
CA PRO A 87 -2.97 5.65 -9.07
C PRO A 87 -4.48 5.82 -9.32
N ASN A 88 -5.32 5.73 -8.29
CA ASN A 88 -6.76 5.95 -8.43
C ASN A 88 -7.32 6.79 -7.27
N LYS A 89 -8.44 7.48 -7.49
CA LYS A 89 -9.19 8.17 -6.44
C LYS A 89 -10.15 7.23 -5.71
N HIS A 90 -10.30 5.99 -6.17
CA HIS A 90 -11.12 5.00 -5.49
C HIS A 90 -10.31 3.71 -5.32
N CYS A 91 -10.31 3.15 -4.10
CA CYS A 91 -9.70 1.86 -3.85
C CYS A 91 -10.49 1.06 -2.82
N GLN A 92 -10.24 -0.24 -2.77
CA GLN A 92 -10.76 -1.10 -1.72
C GLN A 92 -9.63 -1.54 -0.78
N PHE A 93 -9.80 -1.30 0.52
CA PHE A 93 -8.81 -1.65 1.53
C PHE A 93 -9.52 -2.21 2.77
N LEU A 94 -9.17 -3.42 3.20
CA LEU A 94 -9.78 -4.11 4.35
C LEU A 94 -11.32 -4.25 4.28
N GLY A 95 -11.87 -4.35 3.08
CA GLY A 95 -13.32 -4.42 2.86
C GLY A 95 -14.04 -3.06 2.85
N TYR A 96 -13.30 -1.96 3.00
CA TYR A 96 -13.83 -0.60 2.86
C TYR A 96 -13.56 -0.05 1.46
N ASN A 97 -14.54 0.63 0.88
CA ASN A 97 -14.34 1.44 -0.31
C ASN A 97 -13.90 2.83 0.16
N ILE A 98 -12.69 3.21 -0.21
CA ILE A 98 -12.10 4.50 0.13
C ILE A 98 -12.24 5.40 -1.10
N ASP A 99 -12.92 6.53 -0.91
CA ASP A 99 -12.97 7.60 -1.90
C ASP A 99 -12.05 8.75 -1.48
N ALA A 100 -11.05 8.94 -2.31
CA ALA A 100 -10.01 9.91 -2.18
C ALA A 100 -10.48 11.34 -2.55
N ALA A 101 -11.49 11.50 -3.39
CA ALA A 101 -11.96 12.83 -3.73
C ALA A 101 -12.77 13.47 -2.58
N SER A 102 -13.44 12.65 -1.79
CA SER A 102 -14.39 13.09 -0.76
C SER A 102 -13.92 12.83 0.67
N GLY A 103 -12.87 12.02 0.87
CA GLY A 103 -12.43 11.57 2.20
C GLY A 103 -13.44 10.65 2.89
N GLN A 104 -14.38 10.08 2.14
CA GLN A 104 -15.45 9.24 2.67
C GLN A 104 -15.02 7.77 2.70
N LEU A 105 -15.38 7.10 3.79
CA LEU A 105 -15.20 5.67 4.01
C LEU A 105 -16.58 5.01 3.94
N ALA A 106 -16.81 4.15 2.96
CA ALA A 106 -18.04 3.39 2.83
C ALA A 106 -17.79 1.90 3.07
N PHE A 107 -18.65 1.25 3.87
CA PHE A 107 -18.64 -0.20 4.05
C PHE A 107 -19.35 -0.89 2.88
N ARG A 108 -18.86 -2.07 2.50
CA ARG A 108 -19.44 -2.89 1.42
C ARG A 108 -20.75 -3.54 1.83
#